data_AF-A0A3B9BRT6-F1
#
_entry.id   AF-A0A3B9BRT6-F1
#
_cell.length_a   1.000
_cell.length_b   1.000
_cell.length_c   1.000
_cell.angle_alpha   90.00
_cell.angle_beta   90.00
_cell.angle_gamma   90.00
#
_symmetry.space_group_name_H-M   'P 1'
#
loop_
_entity.id
_entity.type
_entity.pdbx_description
1 polymer ?
#
loop_
_entity_poly.entity_id
_entity_poly.type
_entity_poly.pdbx_seq_one_letter_code
_entity_poly.pdbx_strand_id
1 'polypeptide(L)'
;AGCPNLGRHISNLKSFGVPVVVAINHFVTDTAAEVQAVKDFVAAQGSEAIVSQHWEFGSKGSADLAKRVAEIADSDVSQFSPIYPDEMSLFEKVETIAKRIYHADEVLADKKIRDQLKLWEKQGYGHLPVCMAKTQYSFSTDPNLRGAPTGHSVPVREVRLSAGAGFVVVVCGEIMTMPGLPRIPSAEAIHLNEDGQIEGLF
;
A
#
# COMPACT_ATOMS: atom_id res chain seq x y z
N ALA A 1 -0.81 19.84 -4.80
CA ALA A 1 -2.04 19.01 -4.90
C ALA A 1 -1.81 17.52 -4.55
N GLY A 2 -0.63 16.93 -4.83
CA GLY A 2 -0.37 15.49 -4.55
C GLY A 2 0.04 15.14 -3.11
N CYS A 3 0.66 16.08 -2.37
CA CYS A 3 1.14 15.85 -1.00
C CYS A 3 0.12 15.29 0.00
N PRO A 4 -1.20 15.58 -0.07
CA PRO A 4 -2.19 14.93 0.77
C PRO A 4 -2.17 13.40 0.71
N ASN A 5 -1.81 12.80 -0.43
CA ASN A 5 -1.64 11.34 -0.53
C ASN A 5 -0.51 10.85 0.39
N LEU A 6 0.65 11.49 0.32
CA LEU A 6 1.80 11.22 1.20
C LEU A 6 1.43 11.45 2.67
N GLY A 7 0.75 12.56 2.97
CA GLY A 7 0.29 12.86 4.33
C GLY A 7 -0.62 11.78 4.91
N ARG A 8 -1.54 11.24 4.11
CA ARG A 8 -2.40 10.12 4.53
C ARG A 8 -1.58 8.86 4.80
N HIS A 9 -0.59 8.52 3.97
CA HIS A 9 0.29 7.39 4.25
C HIS A 9 1.12 7.56 5.52
N ILE A 10 1.66 8.77 5.78
CA ILE A 10 2.37 9.07 7.03
C ILE A 10 1.45 8.89 8.24
N SER A 11 0.24 9.45 8.19
CA SER A 11 -0.77 9.31 9.26
C SER A 11 -1.14 7.84 9.50
N ASN A 12 -1.35 7.08 8.43
CA ASN A 12 -1.68 5.66 8.51
C ASN A 12 -0.57 4.86 9.21
N LEU A 13 0.69 5.04 8.79
CA LEU A 13 1.82 4.34 9.41
C LEU A 13 1.99 4.72 10.89
N LYS A 14 1.87 6.01 11.22
CA LYS A 14 1.89 6.47 12.61
C LYS A 14 0.79 5.84 13.45
N SER A 15 -0.37 5.52 12.87
CA SER A 15 -1.48 4.87 13.59
C SER A 15 -1.16 3.44 14.04
N PHE A 16 -0.13 2.80 13.47
CA PHE A 16 0.43 1.53 13.95
C PHE A 16 1.47 1.72 15.06
N GLY A 17 1.78 2.95 15.46
CA GLY A 17 2.77 3.24 16.51
C GLY A 17 4.23 3.13 16.05
N VAL A 18 4.51 3.17 14.74
CA VAL A 18 5.87 3.09 14.21
C VAL A 18 6.42 4.45 13.77
N PRO A 19 7.73 4.71 13.96
CA PRO A 19 8.37 5.90 13.41
C PRO A 19 8.40 5.87 11.88
N VAL A 20 8.28 7.04 11.24
CA VAL A 20 8.18 7.17 9.78
C VAL A 20 9.22 8.16 9.27
N VAL A 21 10.00 7.74 8.27
CA VAL A 21 10.88 8.57 7.45
C VAL A 21 10.47 8.44 5.99
N VAL A 22 10.49 9.55 5.26
CA VAL A 22 10.15 9.61 3.84
C VAL A 22 11.41 9.63 2.99
N ALA A 23 11.50 8.75 2.00
CA ALA A 23 12.53 8.81 0.98
C ALA A 23 11.98 9.52 -0.26
N ILE A 24 12.65 10.59 -0.70
CA ILE A 24 12.37 11.26 -1.97
C ILE A 24 13.38 10.75 -2.99
N ASN A 25 12.95 9.94 -3.94
CA ASN A 25 13.81 9.54 -5.05
C ASN A 25 13.97 10.72 -6.00
N HIS A 26 15.18 11.28 -6.07
CA HIS A 26 15.47 12.43 -6.90
C HIS A 26 15.41 12.07 -8.39
N PHE A 27 14.76 12.90 -9.18
CA PHE A 27 14.76 12.82 -10.63
C PHE A 27 15.44 14.04 -11.26
N VAL A 28 16.05 13.88 -12.43
CA VAL A 28 16.86 14.94 -13.07
C VAL A 28 16.08 16.21 -13.42
N THR A 29 14.75 16.11 -13.52
CA THR A 29 13.87 17.26 -13.80
C THR A 29 13.33 17.93 -12.54
N ASP A 30 13.58 17.36 -11.35
CA ASP A 30 13.06 17.91 -10.10
C ASP A 30 13.78 19.22 -9.78
N THR A 31 13.02 20.26 -9.51
CA THR A 31 13.60 21.53 -9.05
C THR A 31 13.87 21.49 -7.55
N ALA A 32 14.88 22.24 -7.10
CA ALA A 32 15.16 22.38 -5.67
C ALA A 32 13.94 22.93 -4.89
N ALA A 33 13.13 23.79 -5.53
CA ALA A 33 11.92 24.34 -4.94
C ALA A 33 10.84 23.28 -4.70
N GLU A 34 10.63 22.37 -5.65
CA GLU A 34 9.67 21.26 -5.52
C GLU A 34 10.10 20.29 -4.42
N VAL A 35 11.39 19.92 -4.40
CA VAL A 35 11.95 19.04 -3.36
C VAL A 35 11.79 19.67 -1.97
N GLN A 36 12.07 20.98 -1.85
CA GLN A 36 11.90 21.68 -0.58
C GLN A 36 10.44 21.73 -0.14
N ALA A 37 9.50 21.97 -1.06
CA ALA A 37 8.07 21.97 -0.74
C ALA A 37 7.59 20.61 -0.20
N VAL A 38 8.13 19.49 -0.71
CA VAL A 38 7.83 18.15 -0.17
C VAL A 38 8.43 17.99 1.22
N LYS A 39 9.68 18.41 1.45
CA LYS A 39 10.32 18.37 2.77
C LYS A 39 9.54 19.15 3.81
N ASP A 40 9.14 20.38 3.48
CA ASP A 40 8.37 21.25 4.37
C ASP A 40 7.01 20.64 4.70
N PHE A 41 6.35 20.04 3.71
CA PHE A 41 5.09 19.33 3.94
C PHE A 41 5.28 18.14 4.88
N VAL A 42 6.29 17.31 4.69
CA VAL A 42 6.58 16.14 5.55
C VAL A 42 6.95 16.57 6.97
N ALA A 43 7.73 17.64 7.12
CA ALA A 43 8.06 18.24 8.40
C ALA A 43 6.80 18.71 9.15
N ALA A 44 5.85 19.34 8.46
CA ALA A 44 4.57 19.74 9.05
C ALA A 44 3.70 18.54 9.49
N GLN A 45 3.92 17.34 8.95
CA GLN A 45 3.30 16.10 9.42
C GLN A 45 4.05 15.46 10.60
N GLY A 46 5.13 16.08 11.10
CA GLY A 46 5.98 15.55 12.17
C GLY A 46 6.78 14.32 11.75
N SER A 47 7.21 14.28 10.49
CA SER A 47 8.12 13.27 9.94
C SER A 47 9.26 13.99 9.21
N GLU A 48 10.23 13.27 8.69
CA GLU A 48 11.36 13.84 7.96
C GLU A 48 11.42 13.25 6.55
N ALA A 49 11.89 14.06 5.60
CA ALA A 49 12.07 13.62 4.21
C ALA A 49 13.53 13.75 3.79
N ILE A 50 14.11 12.65 3.34
CA ILE A 50 15.50 12.53 2.91
C ILE A 50 15.53 12.27 1.41
N VAL A 51 16.32 13.07 0.69
CA VAL A 51 16.51 12.90 -0.75
C VAL A 51 17.48 11.75 -0.97
N SER A 52 17.14 10.87 -1.90
CA SER A 52 17.92 9.70 -2.29
C SER A 52 18.22 9.75 -3.78
N GLN A 53 19.50 9.73 -4.12
CA GLN A 53 20.03 9.75 -5.49
C GLN A 53 20.69 8.42 -5.84
N HIS A 54 20.22 7.32 -5.22
CA HIS A 54 20.85 6.01 -5.35
C HIS A 54 20.82 5.43 -6.77
N TRP A 55 19.86 5.84 -7.60
CA TRP A 55 19.81 5.41 -9.00
C TRP A 55 21.03 5.93 -9.79
N GLU A 56 21.47 7.16 -9.50
CA GLU A 56 22.61 7.79 -10.18
C GLU A 56 23.95 7.46 -9.49
N PHE A 57 23.99 7.51 -8.16
CA PHE A 57 25.23 7.40 -7.38
C PHE A 57 25.40 6.09 -6.60
N GLY A 58 24.52 5.10 -6.83
CA GLY A 58 24.53 3.84 -6.10
C GLY A 58 24.34 4.04 -4.59
N SER A 59 25.00 3.22 -3.78
CA SER A 59 24.88 3.27 -2.31
C SER A 59 25.26 4.62 -1.70
N LYS A 60 26.17 5.39 -2.33
CA LYS A 60 26.53 6.73 -1.86
C LYS A 60 25.33 7.68 -1.89
N GLY A 61 24.44 7.52 -2.87
CA GLY A 61 23.24 8.35 -3.03
C GLY A 61 22.13 8.07 -2.03
N SER A 62 22.23 7.01 -1.21
CA SER A 62 21.27 6.69 -0.14
C SER A 62 21.89 6.62 1.25
N ALA A 63 23.17 7.00 1.40
CA ALA A 63 23.90 6.89 2.66
C ALA A 63 23.21 7.62 3.83
N ASP A 64 22.72 8.84 3.59
CA ASP A 64 22.02 9.63 4.61
C ASP A 64 20.69 8.99 5.02
N LEU A 65 19.93 8.46 4.05
CA LEU A 65 18.69 7.73 4.32
C LEU A 65 18.97 6.46 5.13
N ALA A 66 20.00 5.68 4.75
CA ALA A 66 20.38 4.46 5.44
C ALA A 66 20.82 4.73 6.88
N LYS A 67 21.65 5.76 7.09
CA LYS A 67 22.07 6.20 8.42
C LYS A 67 20.87 6.56 9.28
N ARG A 68 19.93 7.33 8.74
CA ARG A 68 18.75 7.74 9.50
C ARG A 68 17.83 6.58 9.86
N VAL A 69 17.62 5.65 8.94
CA VAL A 69 16.85 4.42 9.21
C VAL A 69 17.49 3.60 10.32
N ALA A 70 18.83 3.47 10.33
CA ALA A 70 19.55 2.79 11.42
C ALA A 70 19.35 3.49 12.77
N GLU A 71 19.50 4.82 12.82
CA GLU A 71 19.25 5.61 14.04
C GLU A 71 17.82 5.45 14.57
N ILE A 72 16.83 5.40 13.67
CA ILE A 72 15.43 5.16 14.05
C ILE A 72 15.25 3.75 14.61
N ALA A 73 15.85 2.75 13.97
CA ALA A 73 15.79 1.36 14.42
C ALA A 73 16.41 1.18 15.82
N ASP A 74 17.53 1.87 16.09
CA ASP A 74 18.26 1.80 17.37
C ASP A 74 17.61 2.66 18.48
N SER A 75 16.56 3.42 18.19
CA SER A 75 15.96 4.38 19.14
C SER A 75 14.93 3.78 20.10
N ASP A 76 14.49 2.53 19.89
CA ASP A 76 13.47 1.83 20.68
C ASP A 76 12.13 2.59 20.86
N VAL A 77 11.85 3.60 20.03
CA VAL A 77 10.62 4.42 20.15
C VAL A 77 9.36 3.77 19.57
N SER A 78 9.50 2.64 18.87
CA SER A 78 8.39 1.95 18.22
C SER A 78 7.46 1.31 19.26
N GLN A 79 6.15 1.52 19.09
CA GLN A 79 5.08 0.94 19.89
C GLN A 79 4.09 0.23 18.97
N PHE A 80 4.61 -0.71 18.17
CA PHE A 80 3.84 -1.35 17.12
C PHE A 80 2.58 -2.04 17.65
N SER A 81 1.45 -1.74 17.01
CA SER A 81 0.18 -2.43 17.23
C SER A 81 -0.63 -2.52 15.94
N PRO A 82 -1.27 -3.67 15.64
CA PRO A 82 -2.27 -3.76 14.57
C PRO A 82 -3.44 -2.79 14.80
N ILE A 83 -4.11 -2.40 13.71
CA ILE A 83 -5.25 -1.47 13.76
C ILE A 83 -6.56 -2.10 14.25
N TYR A 84 -6.58 -3.42 14.48
CA TYR A 84 -7.68 -4.14 15.09
C TYR A 84 -7.16 -5.36 15.85
N PRO A 85 -7.87 -5.83 16.90
CA PRO A 85 -7.59 -7.09 17.57
C PRO A 85 -8.14 -8.29 16.78
N ASP A 86 -7.62 -9.49 17.04
CA ASP A 86 -8.00 -10.72 16.34
C ASP A 86 -9.45 -11.14 16.65
N GLU A 87 -9.96 -10.78 17.83
CA GLU A 87 -11.31 -11.10 18.29
C GLU A 87 -12.42 -10.27 17.61
N MET A 88 -12.03 -9.21 16.89
CA MET A 88 -12.98 -8.37 16.13
C MET A 88 -13.66 -9.21 15.04
N SER A 89 -14.95 -8.99 14.80
CA SER A 89 -15.67 -9.73 13.75
C SER A 89 -15.06 -9.45 12.36
N LEU A 90 -15.19 -10.39 11.43
CA LEU A 90 -14.58 -10.27 10.10
C LEU A 90 -15.09 -9.02 9.36
N PHE A 91 -16.37 -8.69 9.52
CA PHE A 91 -16.94 -7.49 8.89
C PHE A 91 -16.43 -6.20 9.54
N GLU A 92 -16.32 -6.15 10.87
CA GLU A 92 -15.76 -4.99 11.58
C GLU A 92 -14.28 -4.78 11.25
N LYS A 93 -13.51 -5.86 11.02
CA LYS A 93 -12.11 -5.77 10.53
C LYS A 93 -12.06 -5.08 9.18
N VAL A 94 -12.96 -5.42 8.26
CA VAL A 94 -13.09 -4.76 6.95
C VAL A 94 -13.44 -3.29 7.09
N GLU A 95 -14.44 -2.96 7.91
CA GLU A 95 -14.82 -1.57 8.19
C GLU A 95 -13.68 -0.77 8.82
N THR A 96 -12.91 -1.39 9.71
CA THR A 96 -11.79 -0.76 10.39
C THR A 96 -10.70 -0.37 9.40
N ILE A 97 -10.35 -1.24 8.44
CA ILE A 97 -9.39 -0.89 7.39
C ILE A 97 -9.96 0.22 6.50
N ALA A 98 -11.21 0.10 6.05
CA ALA A 98 -11.83 1.09 5.17
C ALA A 98 -11.86 2.49 5.81
N LYS A 99 -12.26 2.59 7.08
CA LYS A 99 -12.35 3.87 7.80
C LYS A 99 -10.99 4.39 8.24
N ARG A 100 -10.13 3.57 8.83
CA ARG A 100 -8.85 4.03 9.41
C ARG A 100 -7.74 4.21 8.38
N ILE A 101 -7.69 3.39 7.33
CA ILE A 101 -6.59 3.41 6.34
C ILE A 101 -7.03 4.11 5.06
N TYR A 102 -8.23 3.81 4.57
CA TYR A 102 -8.71 4.41 3.31
C TYR A 102 -9.43 5.73 3.52
N HIS A 103 -9.88 6.01 4.75
CA HIS A 103 -10.74 7.14 5.08
C HIS A 103 -12.02 7.14 4.25
N ALA A 104 -12.59 5.95 4.08
CA ALA A 104 -13.92 5.76 3.52
C ALA A 104 -14.99 6.00 4.60
N ASP A 105 -16.15 6.47 4.19
CA ASP A 105 -17.26 6.75 5.11
C ASP A 105 -17.94 5.44 5.53
N GLU A 106 -18.04 4.48 4.60
CA GLU A 106 -18.73 3.21 4.81
C GLU A 106 -18.21 2.07 3.93
N VAL A 107 -18.59 0.84 4.31
CA VAL A 107 -18.39 -0.37 3.53
C VAL A 107 -19.75 -0.90 3.07
N LEU A 108 -19.91 -1.02 1.76
CA LEU A 108 -21.14 -1.53 1.13
C LEU A 108 -20.96 -3.03 0.87
N ALA A 109 -21.78 -3.85 1.53
CA ALA A 109 -21.74 -5.31 1.35
C ALA A 109 -23.14 -5.91 1.41
N ASP A 110 -23.46 -6.71 0.39
CA ASP A 110 -24.73 -7.41 0.28
C ASP A 110 -24.92 -8.44 1.39
N LYS A 111 -26.19 -8.80 1.63
CA LYS A 111 -26.57 -9.80 2.63
C LYS A 111 -25.80 -11.11 2.48
N LYS A 112 -25.61 -11.59 1.24
CA LYS A 112 -24.85 -12.82 0.94
C LYS A 112 -23.42 -12.77 1.50
N ILE A 113 -22.73 -11.63 1.37
CA ILE A 113 -21.36 -11.46 1.84
C ILE A 113 -21.33 -11.44 3.36
N ARG A 114 -22.25 -10.69 3.99
CA ARG A 114 -22.38 -10.64 5.45
C ARG A 114 -22.68 -12.00 6.06
N ASP A 115 -23.59 -12.77 5.44
CA ASP A 115 -23.94 -14.12 5.88
C ASP A 115 -22.76 -15.09 5.71
N GLN A 116 -21.98 -14.95 4.62
CA GLN A 116 -20.78 -15.76 4.38
C GLN A 116 -19.68 -15.52 5.43
N LEU A 117 -19.43 -14.25 5.80
CA LEU A 117 -18.46 -13.91 6.85
C LEU A 117 -18.91 -14.47 8.20
N LYS A 118 -20.19 -14.31 8.56
CA LYS A 118 -20.76 -14.88 9.79
C LYS A 118 -20.69 -16.40 9.83
N LEU A 119 -20.84 -17.07 8.69
CA LEU A 119 -20.68 -18.51 8.59
C LEU A 119 -19.23 -18.92 8.90
N TRP A 120 -18.24 -18.21 8.37
CA TRP A 120 -16.82 -18.48 8.66
C TRP A 120 -16.44 -18.20 10.10
N GLU A 121 -17.00 -17.17 10.72
CA GLU A 121 -16.87 -16.92 12.16
C GLU A 121 -17.35 -18.13 12.97
N LYS A 122 -18.53 -18.67 12.66
CA LYS A 122 -19.07 -19.89 13.31
C LYS A 122 -18.22 -21.15 13.05
N GLN A 123 -17.52 -21.21 11.92
CA GLN A 123 -16.61 -22.31 11.58
C GLN A 123 -15.23 -22.17 12.25
N GLY A 124 -15.02 -21.13 13.06
CA GLY A 124 -13.77 -20.91 13.79
C GLY A 124 -12.75 -20.03 13.06
N TYR A 125 -13.09 -19.48 11.89
CA TYR A 125 -12.19 -18.60 11.12
C TYR A 125 -12.33 -17.11 11.47
N GLY A 126 -13.12 -16.75 12.48
CA GLY A 126 -13.37 -15.35 12.85
C GLY A 126 -12.12 -14.59 13.30
N HIS A 127 -11.14 -15.30 13.86
CA HIS A 127 -9.87 -14.72 14.33
C HIS A 127 -8.92 -14.36 13.18
N LEU A 128 -9.16 -14.85 11.96
CA LEU A 128 -8.27 -14.59 10.84
C LEU A 128 -8.24 -13.09 10.48
N PRO A 129 -7.08 -12.57 10.04
CA PRO A 129 -6.98 -11.23 9.46
C PRO A 129 -7.70 -11.18 8.10
N VAL A 130 -7.97 -9.95 7.65
CA VAL A 130 -8.59 -9.69 6.35
C VAL A 130 -7.58 -9.06 5.37
N CYS A 131 -7.63 -9.50 4.12
CA CYS A 131 -6.81 -9.01 3.02
C CYS A 131 -7.70 -8.23 2.03
N MET A 132 -7.58 -6.91 2.05
CA MET A 132 -8.35 -6.02 1.18
C MET A 132 -7.77 -6.02 -0.23
N ALA A 133 -8.58 -6.44 -1.19
CA ALA A 133 -8.17 -6.63 -2.57
C ALA A 133 -8.92 -5.58 -3.41
N LYS A 134 -8.23 -4.48 -3.72
CA LYS A 134 -8.74 -3.30 -4.43
C LYS A 134 -7.69 -2.72 -5.37
N THR A 135 -8.06 -1.71 -6.16
CA THR A 135 -7.08 -0.94 -6.95
C THR A 135 -5.99 -0.32 -6.06
N GLN A 136 -4.75 -0.42 -6.51
CA GLN A 136 -3.58 0.18 -5.85
C GLN A 136 -3.43 1.68 -6.15
N TYR A 137 -4.11 2.19 -7.18
CA TYR A 137 -3.93 3.56 -7.66
C TYR A 137 -4.66 4.64 -6.84
N SER A 138 -5.53 4.22 -5.92
CA SER A 138 -6.37 5.11 -5.11
C SER A 138 -6.61 4.53 -3.73
N PHE A 139 -6.92 5.38 -2.74
CA PHE A 139 -7.46 4.93 -1.45
C PHE A 139 -8.90 4.40 -1.60
N SER A 140 -9.68 4.94 -2.54
CA SER A 140 -11.00 4.43 -2.89
C SER A 140 -10.91 3.18 -3.76
N THR A 141 -12.06 2.70 -4.24
CA THR A 141 -12.15 1.62 -5.23
C THR A 141 -12.12 2.10 -6.68
N ASP A 142 -12.05 3.42 -6.92
CA ASP A 142 -11.92 4.03 -8.25
C ASP A 142 -10.46 4.45 -8.50
N PRO A 143 -9.76 3.88 -9.50
CA PRO A 143 -8.37 4.21 -9.81
C PRO A 143 -8.14 5.67 -10.24
N ASN A 144 -9.18 6.40 -10.65
CA ASN A 144 -9.06 7.79 -11.10
C ASN A 144 -9.10 8.81 -9.96
N LEU A 145 -9.58 8.42 -8.77
CA LEU A 145 -9.65 9.29 -7.59
C LEU A 145 -8.29 9.38 -6.88
N ARG A 146 -7.38 10.16 -7.46
CA ARG A 146 -6.01 10.35 -6.94
C ARG A 146 -5.95 11.27 -5.73
N GLY A 147 -4.81 11.26 -5.03
CA GLY A 147 -4.58 12.11 -3.87
C GLY A 147 -5.03 11.43 -2.58
N ALA A 148 -5.84 12.13 -1.79
CA ALA A 148 -6.41 11.66 -0.53
C ALA A 148 -7.95 11.86 -0.55
N PRO A 149 -8.70 11.05 -1.33
CA PRO A 149 -10.14 11.22 -1.49
C PRO A 149 -10.90 11.07 -0.16
N THR A 150 -12.02 11.76 -0.02
CA THR A 150 -12.95 11.70 1.12
C THR A 150 -14.36 11.53 0.59
N GLY A 151 -15.34 11.13 1.42
CA GLY A 151 -16.72 11.02 0.96
C GLY A 151 -16.97 9.81 0.04
N HIS A 152 -16.14 8.77 0.15
CA HIS A 152 -16.23 7.58 -0.70
C HIS A 152 -16.60 6.35 0.12
N SER A 153 -17.27 5.40 -0.52
CA SER A 153 -17.62 4.11 0.05
C SER A 153 -16.75 2.99 -0.56
N VAL A 154 -16.61 1.89 0.18
CA VAL A 154 -15.89 0.70 -0.28
C VAL A 154 -16.90 -0.42 -0.56
N PRO A 155 -17.29 -0.65 -1.82
CA PRO A 155 -18.09 -1.82 -2.17
C PRO A 155 -17.27 -3.10 -2.00
N VAL A 156 -17.88 -4.14 -1.44
CA VAL A 156 -17.36 -5.51 -1.39
C VAL A 156 -18.17 -6.35 -2.36
N ARG A 157 -17.52 -6.94 -3.35
CA ARG A 157 -18.16 -7.76 -4.41
C ARG A 157 -18.18 -9.24 -4.04
N GLU A 158 -17.09 -9.73 -3.45
CA GLU A 158 -16.97 -11.11 -3.02
C GLU A 158 -15.97 -11.24 -1.86
N VAL A 159 -16.03 -12.37 -1.17
CA VAL A 159 -15.07 -12.74 -0.14
C VAL A 159 -14.59 -14.17 -0.40
N ARG A 160 -13.31 -14.45 -0.15
CA ARG A 160 -12.71 -15.77 -0.35
C ARG A 160 -11.90 -16.17 0.88
N LEU A 161 -12.10 -17.39 1.36
CA LEU A 161 -11.33 -17.93 2.49
C LEU A 161 -10.03 -18.56 1.98
N SER A 162 -8.88 -18.06 2.43
CA SER A 162 -7.58 -18.66 2.18
C SER A 162 -7.08 -19.35 3.44
N ALA A 163 -7.73 -20.46 3.81
CA ALA A 163 -7.50 -21.13 5.10
C ALA A 163 -6.05 -21.61 5.29
N GLY A 164 -5.39 -22.07 4.23
CA GLY A 164 -3.98 -22.50 4.30
C GLY A 164 -3.01 -21.35 4.59
N ALA A 165 -3.28 -20.16 4.06
CA ALA A 165 -2.46 -18.97 4.30
C ALA A 165 -2.89 -18.19 5.56
N GLY A 166 -4.07 -18.47 6.11
CA GLY A 166 -4.56 -17.87 7.34
C GLY A 166 -5.16 -16.47 7.19
N PHE A 167 -5.93 -16.21 6.12
CA PHE A 167 -6.66 -14.93 5.99
C PHE A 167 -7.93 -15.03 5.12
N VAL A 168 -8.80 -14.01 5.25
CA VAL A 168 -9.98 -13.83 4.39
C VAL A 168 -9.69 -12.73 3.37
N VAL A 169 -9.79 -13.05 2.08
CA VAL A 169 -9.66 -12.07 0.99
C VAL A 169 -11.00 -11.38 0.78
N VAL A 170 -10.97 -10.05 0.74
CA VAL A 170 -12.14 -9.18 0.58
C VAL A 170 -11.97 -8.40 -0.71
N VAL A 171 -12.73 -8.77 -1.74
CA VAL A 171 -12.57 -8.24 -3.09
C VAL A 171 -13.52 -7.07 -3.28
N CYS A 172 -12.96 -5.88 -3.52
CA CYS A 172 -13.70 -4.63 -3.62
C CYS A 172 -13.89 -4.14 -5.06
N GLY A 173 -13.19 -4.73 -6.02
CA GLY A 173 -13.22 -4.34 -7.43
C GLY A 173 -12.89 -5.51 -8.34
N GLU A 174 -12.63 -5.22 -9.60
CA GLU A 174 -12.14 -6.24 -10.54
C GLU A 174 -10.65 -6.44 -10.32
N ILE A 175 -10.27 -7.66 -9.97
CA ILE A 175 -8.87 -8.02 -9.73
C ILE A 175 -8.44 -8.95 -10.85
N MET A 176 -7.41 -8.53 -11.57
CA MET A 176 -6.76 -9.37 -12.56
C MET A 176 -5.94 -10.46 -11.84
N THR A 177 -6.48 -11.67 -11.80
CA THR A 177 -5.76 -12.86 -11.28
C THR A 177 -4.93 -13.56 -12.36
N MET A 178 -5.16 -13.25 -13.63
CA MET A 178 -4.44 -13.81 -14.77
C MET A 178 -4.20 -12.70 -15.81
N PRO A 179 -3.03 -12.02 -15.79
CA PRO A 179 -2.72 -11.00 -16.78
C PRO A 179 -2.56 -11.62 -18.17
N GLY A 180 -3.10 -10.96 -19.19
CA GLY A 180 -2.91 -11.34 -20.59
C GLY A 180 -1.60 -10.80 -21.17
N LEU A 181 -1.21 -11.31 -22.33
CA LEU A 181 -0.10 -10.74 -23.11
C LEU A 181 -0.54 -9.42 -23.78
N PRO A 182 0.39 -8.45 -23.96
CA PRO A 182 0.11 -7.26 -24.76
C PRO A 182 0.01 -7.62 -26.25
N ARG A 183 -0.45 -6.68 -27.08
CA ARG A 183 -0.60 -6.87 -28.54
C ARG A 183 0.71 -7.30 -29.22
N ILE A 184 1.85 -6.81 -28.73
CA ILE A 184 3.20 -7.17 -29.17
C ILE A 184 3.93 -7.69 -27.92
N PRO A 185 3.98 -9.01 -27.70
CA PRO A 185 4.67 -9.60 -26.56
C PRO A 185 6.19 -9.40 -26.66
N SER A 186 6.86 -9.10 -25.54
CA SER A 186 8.33 -9.04 -25.51
C SER A 186 8.99 -10.35 -25.96
N ALA A 187 8.27 -11.47 -25.87
CA ALA A 187 8.72 -12.78 -26.37
C ALA A 187 9.10 -12.77 -27.87
N GLU A 188 8.54 -11.86 -28.68
CA GLU A 188 8.93 -11.73 -30.10
C GLU A 188 10.35 -11.16 -30.29
N ALA A 189 10.86 -10.42 -29.29
CA ALA A 189 12.18 -9.80 -29.33
C ALA A 189 13.24 -10.56 -28.50
N ILE A 190 12.81 -11.46 -27.60
CA ILE A 190 13.70 -12.24 -26.75
C ILE A 190 14.42 -13.32 -27.59
N HIS A 191 15.75 -13.25 -27.65
CA HIS A 191 16.57 -14.23 -28.37
C HIS A 191 17.97 -14.34 -27.76
N LEU A 192 18.75 -15.33 -28.21
CA LEU A 192 20.18 -15.42 -27.93
C LEU A 192 20.96 -14.83 -29.10
N ASN A 193 21.91 -13.94 -28.83
CA ASN A 193 22.84 -13.46 -29.84
C ASN A 193 23.92 -14.51 -30.15
N GLU A 194 24.84 -14.19 -31.08
CA GLU A 194 25.89 -15.12 -31.52
C GLU A 194 26.82 -15.58 -30.39
N ASP A 195 26.98 -14.77 -29.35
CA ASP A 195 27.77 -15.08 -28.16
C ASP A 195 26.99 -15.87 -27.09
N GLY A 196 25.73 -16.22 -27.37
CA GLY A 196 24.86 -16.92 -26.43
C GLY A 196 24.35 -16.04 -25.28
N GLN A 197 24.36 -14.72 -25.45
CA GLN A 197 23.81 -13.77 -24.49
C GLN A 197 22.34 -13.47 -24.81
N ILE A 198 21.53 -13.25 -23.78
CA ILE A 198 20.09 -12.97 -23.94
C ILE A 198 19.90 -11.49 -24.29
N GLU A 199 19.23 -11.22 -25.42
CA GLU A 199 18.80 -9.90 -25.84
C GLU A 199 17.27 -9.78 -25.80
N GLY A 200 16.75 -8.57 -25.55
CA GLY A 200 15.31 -8.27 -25.53
C GLY A 200 14.56 -8.56 -24.22
N LEU A 201 15.28 -8.91 -23.14
CA LEU A 201 14.67 -9.24 -21.83
C LEU A 201 14.47 -8.03 -20.90
N PHE A 202 15.29 -6.99 -21.03
CA PHE A 202 15.25 -5.75 -20.25
C PHE A 202 15.57 -4.54 -21.13
#